data_AF-A0A0P4VM26-F1
#
_entry.id   AF-A0A0P4VM26-F1
#
_cell.length_a   1.000
_cell.length_b   1.000
_cell.length_c   1.000
_cell.angle_alpha   90.00
_cell.angle_beta   90.00
_cell.angle_gamma   90.00
#
_symmetry.space_group_name_H-M   'P 1'
#
loop_
_entity.id
_entity.type
_entity.pdbx_description
1 polymer ?
#
loop_
_entity_poly.entity_id
_entity_poly.type
_entity_poly.pdbx_seq_one_letter_code
_entity_poly.pdbx_strand_id
1 'polypeptide(L)'
;LIETKSDSQSAKLLQLRHFPPKVPVRVTPHRWLNYSKGVVKCWAMNNVPVEEMKKELESQSVVDVKPIMTKLVGKDGKCTFERSSSYILTFTLPTLPKVVNIGFFTENPVPYVPQPKMCYKCYQFGHISKFCKTEKQLCGKCLKPEHVPRNCSNSTV
;
A
#
# COMPACT_ATOMS: atom_id res chain seq x y z
N LEU A 1 21.99 2.96 -2.70
CA LEU A 1 21.27 2.28 -1.60
C LEU A 1 22.31 1.50 -0.80
N ILE A 2 22.26 1.53 0.54
CA ILE A 2 23.19 0.77 1.40
C ILE A 2 22.34 -0.09 2.32
N GLU A 3 22.58 -1.39 2.32
CA GLU A 3 22.00 -2.34 3.27
C GLU A 3 22.99 -2.59 4.41
N THR A 4 22.49 -2.61 5.64
CA THR A 4 23.31 -2.80 6.84
C THR A 4 23.00 -4.14 7.47
N LYS A 5 24.04 -4.83 7.96
CA LYS A 5 23.91 -6.15 8.60
C LYS A 5 23.45 -6.06 10.06
N SER A 6 23.57 -4.89 10.70
CA SER A 6 23.19 -4.68 12.10
C SER A 6 22.82 -3.23 12.39
N ASP A 7 22.06 -3.02 13.46
CA ASP A 7 21.67 -1.69 13.94
C ASP A 7 22.88 -0.85 14.36
N SER A 8 23.93 -1.49 14.88
CA SER A 8 25.17 -0.79 15.22
C SER A 8 25.85 -0.18 13.99
N GLN A 9 25.77 -0.85 12.83
CA GLN A 9 26.32 -0.36 11.58
C GLN A 9 25.47 0.78 11.03
N SER A 10 24.14 0.64 11.05
CA SER A 10 23.23 1.69 10.58
C SER A 10 23.36 2.95 11.42
N ALA A 11 23.48 2.83 12.74
CA ALA A 11 23.71 3.95 13.66
C ALA A 11 24.99 4.73 13.34
N LYS A 12 26.11 4.03 13.08
CA LYS A 12 27.38 4.67 12.68
C LYS A 12 27.27 5.37 11.33
N LEU A 13 26.60 4.75 10.36
CA LEU A 13 26.38 5.35 9.03
C LEU A 13 25.52 6.61 9.11
N LEU A 14 24.48 6.64 9.95
CA LEU A 14 23.61 7.81 10.13
C LEU A 14 24.35 9.02 10.72
N GLN A 15 25.41 8.78 11.49
CA GLN A 15 26.28 9.83 12.05
C GLN A 15 27.31 10.35 11.04
N LEU A 16 27.53 9.65 9.91
CA LEU A 16 28.51 10.06 8.92
C LEU A 16 28.12 11.41 8.28
N ARG A 17 29.06 12.35 8.31
CA ARG A 17 28.94 13.68 7.68
C ARG A 17 29.91 13.88 6.52
N HIS A 18 31.00 13.12 6.49
CA HIS A 18 32.02 13.19 5.45
C HIS A 18 32.43 11.77 5.05
N PHE A 19 32.47 11.52 3.74
CA PHE A 19 33.04 10.30 3.17
C PHE A 19 34.50 10.57 2.77
N PRO A 20 35.46 9.69 3.06
CA PRO A 20 36.85 9.88 2.67
C PRO A 20 36.99 10.17 1.15
N PRO A 21 37.84 11.12 0.74
CA PRO A 21 38.83 11.84 1.55
C PRO A 21 38.35 13.11 2.26
N LYS A 22 37.09 13.58 2.08
CA LYS A 22 36.41 14.70 2.80
C LYS A 22 35.09 15.14 2.13
N VAL A 23 34.46 14.28 1.32
CA VAL A 23 33.24 14.63 0.58
C VAL A 23 32.07 14.74 1.56
N PRO A 24 31.39 15.89 1.69
CA PRO A 24 30.25 16.02 2.59
C PRO A 24 29.10 15.12 2.12
N VAL A 25 28.51 14.39 3.05
CA VAL A 25 27.41 13.46 2.79
C VAL A 25 26.30 13.62 3.83
N ARG A 26 25.06 13.39 3.40
CA ARG A 26 23.89 13.27 4.28
C ARG A 26 23.34 11.86 4.19
N VAL A 27 23.42 11.13 5.29
CA VAL A 27 22.84 9.78 5.39
C VAL A 27 21.47 9.88 6.05
N THR A 28 20.47 9.26 5.43
CA THR A 28 19.10 9.18 5.97
C THR A 28 18.57 7.76 5.78
N PRO A 29 17.69 7.27 6.68
CA PRO A 29 17.00 6.01 6.44
C PRO A 29 16.27 6.04 5.09
N HIS A 30 16.31 4.93 4.37
CA HIS A 30 15.56 4.80 3.14
C HIS A 30 14.06 4.91 3.42
N ARG A 31 13.35 5.70 2.61
CA ARG A 31 11.95 6.08 2.84
C ARG A 31 10.98 4.89 2.89
N TRP A 32 11.29 3.79 2.19
CA TRP A 32 10.36 2.66 2.03
C TRP A 32 10.91 1.29 2.41
N LEU A 33 12.23 1.13 2.47
CA LEU A 33 12.83 -0.20 2.70
C LEU A 33 13.02 -0.51 4.19
N ASN A 34 12.80 0.48 5.06
CA ASN A 34 12.76 0.31 6.51
C ASN A 34 11.33 0.11 7.03
N TYR A 35 10.39 -0.20 6.14
CA TYR A 35 8.99 -0.41 6.50
C TYR A 35 8.48 -1.68 5.86
N SER A 36 7.62 -2.38 6.57
CA SER A 36 6.88 -3.53 6.07
C SER A 36 5.39 -3.27 6.19
N LYS A 37 4.60 -3.92 5.33
CA LYS A 37 3.15 -3.79 5.34
C LYS A 37 2.52 -5.16 5.42
N GLY A 38 1.60 -5.33 6.36
CA GLY A 38 0.87 -6.56 6.58
C GLY A 38 -0.63 -6.32 6.47
N VAL A 39 -1.37 -7.32 5.99
CA VAL A 39 -2.82 -7.36 6.04
C VAL A 39 -3.24 -8.25 7.20
N VAL A 40 -4.13 -7.74 8.05
CA VAL A 40 -4.80 -8.50 9.10
C VAL A 40 -6.30 -8.48 8.86
N LYS A 41 -6.98 -9.58 9.20
CA LYS A 41 -8.44 -9.67 9.12
C LYS A 41 -9.01 -9.74 10.53
N CYS A 42 -9.45 -8.61 11.05
CA CYS A 42 -9.92 -8.49 12.42
C CYS A 42 -11.24 -7.71 12.45
N TRP A 43 -12.34 -8.39 12.79
CA TRP A 43 -13.66 -7.76 12.88
C TRP A 43 -13.78 -6.81 14.07
N ALA A 44 -12.99 -7.01 15.13
CA ALA A 44 -12.99 -6.17 16.32
C ALA A 44 -12.60 -4.71 16.02
N MET A 45 -11.88 -4.47 14.91
CA MET A 45 -11.48 -3.14 14.47
C MET A 45 -12.58 -2.39 13.69
N ASN A 46 -13.70 -3.01 13.31
CA ASN A 46 -14.67 -2.40 12.39
C ASN A 46 -15.31 -1.12 12.90
N ASN A 47 -15.55 -1.06 14.21
CA ASN A 47 -16.24 0.04 14.89
C ASN A 47 -15.29 0.99 15.64
N VAL A 48 -13.98 0.75 15.53
CA VAL A 48 -12.96 1.61 16.13
C VAL A 48 -12.54 2.66 15.09
N PRO A 49 -12.32 3.93 15.47
CA PRO A 49 -11.75 4.92 14.55
C PRO A 49 -10.27 4.63 14.27
N VAL A 50 -9.83 4.92 13.04
CA VAL A 50 -8.46 4.60 12.58
C VAL A 50 -7.37 5.22 13.46
N GLU A 51 -7.59 6.43 13.99
CA GLU A 51 -6.58 7.10 14.80
C GLU A 51 -6.43 6.47 16.20
N GLU A 52 -7.51 5.92 16.75
CA GLU A 52 -7.44 5.13 17.99
C GLU A 52 -6.69 3.82 17.74
N MET A 53 -6.97 3.13 16.63
CA MET A 53 -6.23 1.91 16.26
C MET A 53 -4.72 2.17 16.14
N LYS A 54 -4.33 3.29 15.51
CA LYS A 54 -2.92 3.65 15.38
C LYS A 54 -2.28 3.86 16.74
N LYS A 55 -2.94 4.58 17.64
CA LYS A 55 -2.44 4.85 18.99
C LYS A 55 -2.22 3.56 19.78
N GLU A 56 -3.20 2.66 19.77
CA GLU A 56 -3.11 1.39 20.53
C GLU A 56 -2.03 0.45 19.97
N LEU A 57 -1.88 0.40 18.64
CA LEU A 57 -0.93 -0.47 17.96
C LEU A 57 0.49 0.12 17.83
N GLU A 58 0.69 1.40 18.20
CA GLU A 58 1.99 2.08 18.12
C GLU A 58 3.07 1.35 18.93
N SER A 59 2.70 0.80 20.09
CA SER A 59 3.56 -0.03 20.94
C SER A 59 4.14 -1.26 20.23
N GLN A 60 3.49 -1.72 19.16
CA GLN A 60 3.90 -2.86 18.33
C GLN A 60 4.51 -2.41 16.99
N SER A 61 5.11 -1.21 16.97
CA SER A 61 5.80 -0.64 15.81
C SER A 61 4.89 -0.30 14.62
N VAL A 62 3.58 -0.18 14.82
CA VAL A 62 2.63 0.22 13.76
C VAL A 62 2.59 1.75 13.65
N VAL A 63 2.78 2.29 12.44
CA VAL A 63 2.76 3.74 12.16
C VAL A 63 1.52 4.20 11.42
N ASP A 64 0.88 3.27 10.71
CA ASP A 64 -0.29 3.57 9.89
C ASP A 64 -1.19 2.36 9.81
N VAL A 65 -2.48 2.62 9.82
CA VAL A 65 -3.55 1.63 9.71
C VAL A 65 -4.49 2.10 8.62
N LYS A 66 -4.72 1.26 7.61
CA LYS A 66 -5.62 1.58 6.51
C LYS A 66 -6.68 0.48 6.32
N PRO A 67 -7.98 0.80 6.43
CA PRO A 67 -9.02 -0.17 6.14
C PRO A 67 -9.05 -0.51 4.65
N ILE A 68 -9.27 -1.80 4.35
CA ILE A 68 -9.56 -2.25 2.99
C ILE A 68 -11.06 -2.10 2.75
N MET A 69 -11.39 -1.24 1.79
CA MET A 69 -12.78 -0.99 1.39
C MET A 69 -13.21 -2.00 0.33
N THR A 70 -14.35 -2.64 0.53
CA THR A 70 -15.01 -3.48 -0.46
C THR A 70 -16.20 -2.73 -1.04
N LYS A 71 -16.35 -2.83 -2.36
CA LYS A 71 -17.54 -2.37 -3.07
C LYS A 71 -18.62 -3.42 -2.94
N LEU A 72 -19.76 -3.07 -2.35
CA LEU A 72 -20.96 -3.89 -2.30
C LEU A 72 -21.98 -3.34 -3.29
N VAL A 73 -22.71 -4.23 -3.96
CA VAL A 73 -23.79 -3.87 -4.89
C VAL A 73 -25.09 -4.41 -4.32
N GLY A 74 -25.98 -3.50 -3.92
CA GLY A 74 -27.30 -3.84 -3.43
C GLY A 74 -28.19 -4.42 -4.53
N LYS A 75 -29.29 -5.07 -4.13
CA LYS A 75 -30.29 -5.61 -5.07
C LYS A 75 -30.97 -4.51 -5.92
N ASP A 76 -30.96 -3.27 -5.42
CA ASP A 76 -31.40 -2.05 -6.10
C ASP A 76 -30.37 -1.50 -7.11
N GLY A 77 -29.23 -2.18 -7.28
CA GLY A 77 -28.11 -1.72 -8.11
C GLY A 77 -27.27 -0.62 -7.47
N LYS A 78 -27.59 -0.20 -6.23
CA LYS A 78 -26.84 0.83 -5.53
C LYS A 78 -25.48 0.29 -5.08
N CYS A 79 -24.43 1.03 -5.39
CA CYS A 79 -23.08 0.68 -4.96
C CYS A 79 -22.74 1.39 -3.64
N THR A 80 -22.39 0.62 -2.61
CA THR A 80 -21.83 1.13 -1.34
C THR A 80 -20.39 0.70 -1.17
N PHE A 81 -19.63 1.43 -0.36
CA PHE A 81 -18.26 1.08 0.01
C PHE A 81 -18.21 0.86 1.51
N GLU A 82 -17.86 -0.35 1.93
CA GLU A 82 -17.84 -0.76 3.33
C GLU A 82 -16.50 -1.39 3.70
N ARG A 83 -16.20 -1.50 5.00
CA ARG A 83 -14.95 -2.09 5.49
C ARG A 83 -15.00 -3.61 5.39
N SER A 84 -13.95 -4.21 4.84
CA SER A 84 -13.88 -5.66 4.57
C SER A 84 -13.43 -6.49 5.79
N SER A 85 -13.59 -5.97 7.01
CA SER A 85 -12.93 -6.46 8.25
C SER A 85 -11.42 -6.71 8.10
N SER A 86 -10.79 -6.08 7.10
CA SER A 86 -9.39 -6.31 6.72
C SER A 86 -8.66 -4.97 6.69
N TYR A 87 -7.46 -4.95 7.26
CA TYR A 87 -6.69 -3.74 7.52
C TYR A 87 -5.26 -3.93 7.08
N ILE A 88 -4.70 -2.91 6.43
CA ILE A 88 -3.29 -2.83 6.12
C ILE A 88 -2.61 -2.11 7.28
N LEU A 89 -1.73 -2.81 7.99
CA LEU A 89 -0.85 -2.25 9.00
C LEU A 89 0.50 -1.93 8.35
N THR A 90 1.03 -0.74 8.60
CA THR A 90 2.39 -0.36 8.19
C THR A 90 3.28 -0.33 9.42
N PHE A 91 4.34 -1.13 9.41
CA PHE A 91 5.30 -1.24 10.51
C PHE A 91 6.59 -0.47 10.20
N THR A 92 7.24 0.11 11.21
CA THR A 92 8.62 0.65 11.13
C THR A 92 9.71 -0.43 11.02
N LEU A 93 9.33 -1.68 10.78
CA LEU A 93 10.23 -2.82 10.73
C LEU A 93 10.46 -3.23 9.28
N PRO A 94 11.70 -3.51 8.85
CA PRO A 94 11.99 -3.95 7.49
C PRO A 94 11.40 -5.34 7.19
N THR A 95 11.33 -6.20 8.21
CA THR A 95 10.71 -7.53 8.14
C THR A 95 9.34 -7.51 8.79
N LEU A 96 8.36 -8.15 8.14
CA LEU A 96 7.00 -8.23 8.67
C LEU A 96 6.96 -9.05 9.96
N PRO A 97 6.35 -8.53 11.06
CA PRO A 97 6.12 -9.32 12.26
C PRO A 97 5.23 -10.53 11.98
N LYS A 98 5.54 -11.67 12.62
CA LYS A 98 4.74 -12.89 12.50
C LYS A 98 3.38 -12.78 13.18
N VAL A 99 3.30 -11.96 14.22
CA VAL A 99 2.16 -11.84 15.11
C VAL A 99 1.95 -10.37 15.48
N VAL A 100 0.69 -9.96 15.61
CA VAL A 100 0.27 -8.69 16.19
C VAL A 100 -0.94 -8.91 17.10
N ASN A 101 -0.95 -8.25 18.26
CA ASN A 101 -2.07 -8.31 19.19
C ASN A 101 -2.99 -7.10 18.97
N ILE A 102 -4.28 -7.36 18.83
CA ILE A 102 -5.32 -6.36 18.58
C ILE A 102 -6.35 -6.53 19.69
N GLY A 103 -6.20 -5.78 20.77
CA GLY A 103 -6.93 -6.04 22.01
C GLY A 103 -6.63 -7.45 22.52
N PHE A 104 -7.68 -8.28 22.67
CA PHE A 104 -7.57 -9.68 23.09
C PHE A 104 -7.31 -10.67 21.95
N PHE A 105 -7.24 -10.19 20.70
CA PHE A 105 -7.05 -11.04 19.53
C PHE A 105 -5.58 -11.07 19.12
N THR A 106 -5.10 -12.26 18.77
CA THR A 106 -3.76 -12.45 18.21
C THR A 106 -3.89 -12.77 16.73
N GLU A 107 -3.42 -11.86 15.88
CA GLU A 107 -3.52 -11.96 14.44
C GLU A 107 -2.15 -12.21 13.81
N ASN A 108 -2.13 -12.87 12.66
CA ASN A 108 -0.91 -13.13 11.89
C ASN A 108 -0.91 -12.25 10.62
N PRO A 109 -0.13 -11.16 10.58
CA PRO A 109 -0.08 -10.30 9.40
C PRO A 109 0.44 -11.05 8.17
N VAL A 110 -0.31 -10.98 7.07
CA VAL A 110 0.12 -11.50 5.76
C VAL A 110 0.76 -10.37 4.95
N PRO A 111 1.88 -10.57 4.23
CA PRO A 111 2.49 -9.51 3.42
C PRO A 111 1.49 -8.80 2.50
N TYR A 112 1.42 -7.47 2.60
CA TYR A 112 0.58 -6.67 1.72
C TYR A 112 1.18 -6.58 0.33
N VAL A 113 0.47 -7.16 -0.64
CA VAL A 113 0.79 -7.01 -2.06
C VAL A 113 -0.13 -5.95 -2.66
N PRO A 114 0.37 -4.77 -3.04
CA PRO A 114 -0.46 -3.75 -3.65
C PRO A 114 -0.97 -4.21 -5.01
N GLN A 115 -2.21 -3.82 -5.34
CA GLN A 115 -2.74 -4.04 -6.68
C GLN A 115 -1.81 -3.39 -7.72
N PRO A 116 -1.39 -4.12 -8.76
CA PRO A 116 -0.56 -3.58 -9.83
C PRO A 116 -1.25 -2.37 -10.45
N LYS A 117 -0.50 -1.26 -10.58
CA LYS A 117 -1.04 -0.07 -11.22
C LYS A 117 -1.16 -0.32 -12.72
N MET A 118 -2.40 -0.26 -13.20
CA MET A 118 -2.75 -0.31 -14.61
C MET A 118 -2.97 1.11 -15.14
N CYS A 119 -2.47 1.39 -16.34
CA CYS A 119 -2.75 2.61 -17.05
C CYS A 119 -4.20 2.62 -17.53
N TYR A 120 -5.02 3.58 -17.11
CA TYR A 120 -6.43 3.67 -17.56
C TYR A 120 -6.60 4.22 -18.98
N LYS A 121 -5.50 4.60 -19.66
CA LYS A 121 -5.51 5.03 -21.06
C LYS A 121 -5.31 3.85 -22.03
N CYS A 122 -4.36 2.97 -21.73
CA CYS A 122 -3.99 1.85 -22.61
C CYS A 122 -4.15 0.46 -21.98
N TYR A 123 -4.56 0.38 -20.71
CA TYR A 123 -4.77 -0.85 -19.94
C TYR A 123 -3.52 -1.73 -19.76
N GLN A 124 -2.32 -1.19 -20.01
CA GLN A 124 -1.05 -1.85 -19.74
C GLN A 124 -0.54 -1.52 -18.33
N PHE A 125 0.21 -2.45 -17.73
CA PHE A 125 0.87 -2.25 -16.44
C PHE A 125 2.18 -1.44 -16.57
N GLY A 126 2.72 -1.00 -15.44
CA GLY A 126 4.05 -0.39 -15.35
C GLY A 126 4.09 1.14 -15.53
N HIS A 127 2.97 1.77 -15.87
CA HIS A 127 2.85 3.23 -15.90
C HIS A 127 1.41 3.67 -15.58
N ILE A 128 1.25 4.95 -15.26
CA ILE A 128 -0.06 5.59 -15.06
C ILE A 128 -0.41 6.44 -16.29
N SER A 129 -1.68 6.81 -16.44
CA SER A 129 -2.19 7.56 -17.60
C SER A 129 -1.41 8.85 -17.89
N LYS A 130 -0.89 9.53 -16.85
CA LYS A 130 -0.07 10.75 -16.98
C LYS A 130 1.23 10.53 -17.78
N PHE A 131 1.81 9.34 -17.71
CA PHE A 131 3.06 8.99 -18.40
C PHE A 131 2.82 8.05 -19.59
N CYS A 132 1.57 7.90 -20.02
CA CYS A 132 1.22 7.03 -21.13
C CYS A 132 1.64 7.66 -22.46
N LYS A 133 2.39 6.90 -23.26
CA LYS A 133 2.83 7.32 -24.61
C LYS A 133 1.75 7.13 -25.68
N THR A 134 0.72 6.34 -25.41
CA THR A 134 -0.38 6.13 -26.36
C THR A 134 -1.12 7.44 -26.58
N GLU A 135 -1.37 7.81 -27.83
CA GLU A 135 -2.05 9.07 -28.17
C GLU A 135 -3.55 9.02 -27.84
N LYS A 136 -4.24 7.96 -28.29
CA LYS A 136 -5.68 7.77 -28.07
C LYS A 136 -5.97 6.92 -26.83
N GLN A 137 -7.06 7.22 -26.14
CA GLN A 137 -7.55 6.36 -25.05
C GLN A 137 -8.24 5.14 -25.63
N LEU A 138 -7.92 3.96 -25.11
CA LEU A 138 -8.61 2.73 -25.44
C LEU A 138 -9.92 2.61 -24.66
N CYS A 139 -10.89 1.92 -25.24
CA CYS A 139 -12.12 1.55 -24.56
C CYS A 139 -11.84 0.45 -23.53
N GLY A 140 -12.19 0.65 -22.26
CA GLY A 140 -12.04 -0.38 -21.21
C GLY A 140 -12.90 -1.63 -21.34
N LYS A 141 -13.81 -1.69 -22.32
CA LYS A 141 -14.61 -2.90 -22.61
C LYS A 141 -14.07 -3.72 -23.79
N CYS A 142 -13.59 -3.06 -24.85
CA CYS A 142 -13.16 -3.74 -26.09
C CYS A 142 -11.73 -3.40 -26.53
N LEU A 143 -11.03 -2.55 -25.78
CA LEU A 143 -9.66 -2.09 -26.03
C LEU A 143 -9.42 -1.38 -27.37
N LYS A 144 -10.49 -0.95 -28.06
CA LYS A 144 -10.40 -0.15 -29.30
C LYS A 144 -10.26 1.34 -29.00
N PRO A 145 -9.54 2.12 -29.84
CA PRO A 145 -9.30 3.56 -29.62
C PRO A 145 -10.43 4.48 -30.09
N GLU A 146 -11.50 3.95 -30.69
CA GLU A 146 -12.51 4.75 -31.41
C GLU A 146 -13.55 5.41 -30.50
N HIS A 147 -13.77 4.88 -29.30
CA HIS A 147 -14.86 5.31 -28.42
C HIS A 147 -14.51 5.11 -26.95
N VAL A 148 -15.28 5.76 -26.08
CA VAL A 148 -15.20 5.58 -24.62
C VAL A 148 -16.11 4.43 -24.15
N PRO A 149 -15.84 3.80 -22.98
CA PRO A 149 -16.61 2.65 -22.48
C PRO A 149 -18.13 2.83 -22.43
N ARG A 150 -18.60 4.08 -22.26
CA ARG A 150 -20.02 4.43 -22.23
C ARG A 150 -20.72 4.23 -23.57
N ASN A 151 -20.00 4.44 -24.68
CA ASN A 151 -20.53 4.36 -26.05
C ASN A 151 -20.09 3.06 -26.75
N CYS A 152 -19.64 2.08 -25.98
CA CYS A 152 -19.20 0.80 -26.53
C CYS A 152 -20.42 -0.07 -26.85
N SER A 153 -20.56 -0.42 -28.13
CA SER A 153 -21.54 -1.40 -28.61
C SER A 153 -21.20 -2.84 -28.22
N ASN A 154 -19.98 -3.09 -27.73
CA ASN A 154 -19.56 -4.41 -27.26
C ASN A 154 -20.16 -4.66 -25.87
N SER A 155 -21.25 -5.40 -25.83
CA SER A 155 -21.86 -5.91 -24.60
C SER A 155 -21.12 -7.18 -24.17
N THR A 156 -20.03 -7.04 -23.42
CA THR A 156 -19.46 -8.18 -22.70
C THR A 156 -19.24 -7.86 -21.24
N VAL A 157 -20.00 -8.65 -20.45
CA VAL A 157 -19.97 -9.07 -19.04
C VAL A 157 -19.66 -8.01 -17.98
#